data_AF-A0A8H6GUP0-F1
#
_entry.id   AF-A0A8H6GUP0-F1
#
_cell.length_a   1.000
_cell.length_b   1.000
_cell.length_c   1.000
_cell.angle_alpha   90.00
_cell.angle_beta   90.00
_cell.angle_gamma   90.00
#
_symmetry.space_group_name_H-M   'P 1'
#
loop_
_entity.id
_entity.type
_entity.pdbx_description
1 polymer ?
#
loop_
_entity_poly.entity_id
_entity_poly.type
_entity_poly.pdbx_seq_one_letter_code
_entity_poly.pdbx_strand_id
1 'polypeptide(L)'
;MQLGENTTQASSSNPPQNISLAAYSLPNVQSGSRAAATSSPRAAPTYGNLAYLSDNSRRLYQHYINVTAEMLTRGPSLDGNPFIQYLLPLASHDALVLNCVLAIGGAHVVINDTSSSREGARGLEVAARGHYANVLSGIQKLLYYRTGKTIHTPEADTTPPSPSRVLLILLLLCVFDHVQGSSRSSIYHHLKASQEYITLLTCDPNAPDELRNLRGFILELYAYHTMKLAITPRSLTSKEFVEIDASVHSLDVLDGYKSRGYLLGFGKHLFELVPKVAKLVEARRNEEQQNAERPTIFTKEYEYLLQRLHSVTEAADDSNGLRPHKERAVGLSPGHARRPRTNVRD
;
A
#
# COMPACT_ATOMS: atom_id res chain seq x y z
N MET A 1 22.61 56.61 30.48
CA MET A 1 22.39 56.10 31.86
C MET A 1 22.25 54.58 31.73
N GLN A 2 23.27 53.72 31.90
CA GLN A 2 24.24 53.56 33.01
C GLN A 2 23.51 53.59 34.37
N LEU A 3 23.59 52.64 35.29
CA LEU A 3 24.46 51.50 35.66
C LEU A 3 23.54 50.52 36.48
N GLY A 4 23.88 49.29 36.87
CA GLY A 4 25.16 48.60 37.00
C GLY A 4 24.96 47.19 37.58
N GLU A 5 26.08 46.50 37.65
CA GLU A 5 26.33 45.06 37.84
C GLU A 5 26.15 44.56 39.29
N ASN A 6 25.98 43.25 39.47
CA ASN A 6 27.04 42.46 40.12
C ASN A 6 26.89 40.92 40.03
N THR A 7 28.07 40.30 40.11
CA THR A 7 28.50 38.99 39.66
C THR A 7 28.84 38.07 40.84
N THR A 8 28.67 36.73 40.70
CA THR A 8 29.52 35.67 41.35
C THR A 8 29.10 34.29 40.80
N GLN A 9 29.83 33.69 39.86
CA GLN A 9 30.99 32.76 39.97
C GLN A 9 30.73 31.36 40.57
N ALA A 10 31.30 30.37 39.88
CA ALA A 10 31.18 28.92 40.05
C ALA A 10 32.43 28.30 40.72
N SER A 11 32.30 27.11 41.33
CA SER A 11 33.34 26.04 41.46
C SER A 11 32.75 24.83 42.20
N SER A 12 32.61 23.68 41.54
CA SER A 12 33.53 22.52 41.52
C SER A 12 33.47 21.60 42.76
N SER A 13 33.02 20.36 42.58
CA SER A 13 33.45 19.21 43.40
C SER A 13 33.20 17.89 42.66
N ASN A 14 34.30 17.22 42.28
CA ASN A 14 34.33 15.81 41.88
C ASN A 14 34.16 14.92 43.12
N PRO A 15 33.56 13.72 42.98
CA PRO A 15 33.86 12.59 43.87
C PRO A 15 34.76 11.53 43.17
N PRO A 16 35.49 10.72 43.96
CA PRO A 16 36.64 9.97 43.47
C PRO A 16 36.32 8.59 42.89
N GLN A 17 37.32 8.12 42.16
CA GLN A 17 37.49 6.84 41.51
C GLN A 17 37.64 5.66 42.50
N ASN A 18 37.00 4.55 42.12
CA ASN A 18 37.60 3.22 41.91
C ASN A 18 38.26 2.49 43.11
N ILE A 19 37.64 1.40 43.56
CA ILE A 19 38.32 0.30 44.26
C ILE A 19 37.96 -1.00 43.54
N SER A 20 38.97 -1.56 42.87
CA SER A 20 39.02 -2.92 42.34
C SER A 20 39.52 -3.85 43.46
N LEU A 21 38.86 -4.99 43.64
CA LEU A 21 39.34 -6.07 44.51
C LEU A 21 39.36 -7.37 43.70
N ALA A 22 40.59 -7.77 43.40
CA ALA A 22 40.94 -8.99 42.70
C ALA A 22 40.80 -10.23 43.59
N ALA A 23 40.72 -11.35 42.87
CA ALA A 23 41.29 -12.66 43.21
C ALA A 23 40.63 -13.46 44.34
N TYR A 24 39.91 -14.51 43.92
CA TYR A 24 40.19 -15.87 44.43
C TYR A 24 40.18 -16.85 43.26
N SER A 25 41.35 -17.44 43.00
CA SER A 25 41.51 -18.67 42.23
C SER A 25 41.90 -19.77 43.21
N LEU A 26 41.42 -21.00 42.97
CA LEU A 26 42.15 -22.28 43.03
C LEU A 26 41.16 -23.45 42.74
N PRO A 27 41.64 -24.65 42.35
CA PRO A 27 41.10 -25.41 41.21
C PRO A 27 40.48 -26.76 41.61
N ASN A 28 39.73 -27.41 40.70
CA ASN A 28 39.93 -28.84 40.46
C ASN A 28 39.30 -29.35 39.15
N VAL A 29 39.87 -30.44 38.68
CA VAL A 29 39.80 -31.07 37.36
C VAL A 29 38.86 -32.30 37.37
N GLN A 30 38.11 -32.50 36.27
CA GLN A 30 37.51 -33.75 35.74
C GLN A 30 36.38 -34.42 36.56
N SER A 31 35.34 -35.06 36.00
CA SER A 31 34.96 -35.55 34.67
C SER A 31 33.48 -35.95 34.72
N GLY A 32 32.76 -35.94 33.60
CA GLY A 32 31.51 -36.72 33.52
C GLY A 32 30.44 -36.20 32.56
N SER A 33 30.55 -36.60 31.30
CA SER A 33 29.46 -36.87 30.35
C SER A 33 28.26 -35.90 30.33
N ARG A 34 28.24 -35.00 29.34
CA ARG A 34 26.99 -34.38 28.88
C ARG A 34 26.96 -34.34 27.37
N ALA A 35 25.88 -34.93 26.84
CA ALA A 35 25.56 -35.12 25.44
C ALA A 35 25.88 -33.89 24.59
N ALA A 36 26.43 -34.14 23.40
CA ALA A 36 26.56 -33.15 22.34
C ALA A 36 25.17 -32.60 22.00
N ALA A 37 24.82 -31.47 22.61
CA ALA A 37 23.77 -30.61 22.11
C ALA A 37 24.29 -30.07 20.78
N THR A 38 23.81 -30.65 19.68
CA THR A 38 23.88 -30.03 18.37
C THR A 38 23.11 -28.72 18.45
N SER A 39 23.79 -27.65 18.84
CA SER A 39 23.27 -26.30 18.74
C SER A 39 23.21 -25.95 17.25
N SER A 40 22.13 -26.36 16.58
CA SER A 40 21.72 -25.67 15.38
C SER A 40 21.60 -24.19 15.76
N PRO A 41 22.32 -23.27 15.09
CA PRO A 41 22.05 -21.86 15.28
C PRO A 41 20.61 -21.67 14.81
N ARG A 42 19.71 -21.45 15.77
CA ARG A 42 18.33 -21.06 15.49
C ARG A 42 18.46 -19.69 14.83
N ALA A 43 18.47 -19.67 13.50
CA ALA A 43 18.46 -18.42 12.75
C ALA A 43 17.28 -17.62 13.27
N ALA A 44 17.56 -16.52 13.97
CA ALA A 44 16.52 -15.58 14.33
C ALA A 44 15.82 -15.17 13.02
N PRO A 45 14.48 -15.04 12.99
CA PRO A 45 13.81 -14.50 11.83
C PRO A 45 14.51 -13.20 11.47
N THR A 46 15.01 -13.08 10.25
CA THR A 46 15.62 -11.85 9.78
C THR A 46 14.48 -10.85 9.65
N TYR A 47 14.24 -10.05 10.71
CA TYR A 47 13.20 -9.03 10.72
C TYR A 47 13.49 -7.90 9.70
N GLY A 48 14.61 -7.95 8.99
CA GLY A 48 14.97 -7.03 7.92
C GLY A 48 14.86 -5.58 8.36
N ASN A 49 14.27 -4.76 7.51
CA ASN A 49 14.01 -3.34 7.79
C ASN A 49 13.09 -3.13 9.02
N LEU A 50 12.29 -4.12 9.42
CA LEU A 50 11.38 -4.02 10.57
C LEU A 50 12.12 -4.05 11.91
N ALA A 51 13.34 -4.61 11.96
CA ALA A 51 14.14 -4.66 13.19
C ALA A 51 14.52 -3.27 13.72
N TYR A 52 14.59 -2.27 12.83
CA TYR A 52 15.13 -0.94 13.11
C TYR A 52 14.03 0.14 13.24
N LEU A 53 12.77 -0.25 13.37
CA LEU A 53 11.68 0.71 13.53
C LEU A 53 11.76 1.44 14.87
N SER A 54 11.67 2.77 14.83
CA SER A 54 11.41 3.59 16.02
C SER A 54 10.07 3.23 16.67
N ASP A 55 9.85 3.64 17.92
CA ASP A 55 8.58 3.35 18.61
C ASP A 55 7.36 3.96 17.90
N ASN A 56 7.49 5.18 17.36
CA ASN A 56 6.44 5.80 16.57
C ASN A 56 6.22 5.05 15.25
N SER A 57 7.29 4.73 14.52
CA SER A 57 7.20 3.95 13.28
C SER A 57 6.58 2.56 13.51
N ARG A 58 6.87 1.91 14.63
CA ARG A 58 6.27 0.63 15.01
C ARG A 58 4.77 0.75 15.23
N ARG A 59 4.31 1.85 15.86
CA ARG A 59 2.87 2.13 16.00
C ARG A 59 2.19 2.36 14.65
N LEU A 60 2.83 3.11 13.74
CA LEU A 60 2.32 3.31 12.38
C LEU A 60 2.19 1.98 11.62
N TYR A 61 3.21 1.13 11.71
CA TYR A 61 3.22 -0.21 11.12
C TYR A 61 2.12 -1.10 11.69
N GLN A 62 1.96 -1.11 13.01
CA GLN A 62 0.93 -1.90 13.68
C GLN A 62 -0.48 -1.46 13.26
N HIS A 63 -0.72 -0.15 13.17
CA HIS A 63 -2.00 0.36 12.67
C HIS A 63 -2.23 0.01 11.21
N TYR A 64 -1.18 0.04 10.39
CA TYR A 64 -1.28 -0.40 9.00
C TYR A 64 -1.80 -1.83 8.90
N ILE A 65 -1.20 -2.76 9.65
CA ILE A 65 -1.58 -4.18 9.65
C ILE A 65 -2.99 -4.37 10.20
N ASN A 66 -3.28 -3.76 11.35
CA ASN A 66 -4.51 -4.05 12.09
C ASN A 66 -5.76 -3.38 11.49
N VAL A 67 -5.59 -2.27 10.77
CA VAL A 67 -6.71 -1.44 10.34
C VAL A 67 -6.57 -1.01 8.89
N THR A 68 -5.46 -0.37 8.52
CA THR A 68 -5.36 0.29 7.20
C THR A 68 -5.43 -0.70 6.04
N ALA A 69 -4.67 -1.80 6.09
CA ALA A 69 -4.61 -2.77 5.01
C ALA A 69 -5.99 -3.39 4.73
N GLU A 70 -6.77 -3.67 5.76
CA GLU A 70 -8.13 -4.19 5.64
C GLU A 70 -9.05 -3.18 4.98
N MET A 71 -8.99 -1.91 5.42
CA MET A 71 -9.81 -0.82 4.87
C MET A 71 -9.47 -0.46 3.41
N LEU A 72 -8.24 -0.75 2.97
CA LEU A 72 -7.83 -0.57 1.58
C LEU A 72 -8.42 -1.64 0.65
N THR A 73 -8.75 -2.81 1.17
CA THR A 73 -9.31 -3.91 0.37
C THR A 73 -10.82 -3.73 0.23
N ARG A 74 -11.35 -3.91 -0.98
CA ARG A 74 -12.78 -3.71 -1.32
C ARG A 74 -13.49 -5.00 -1.73
N GLY A 75 -12.73 -6.02 -2.12
CA GLY A 75 -13.28 -7.28 -2.57
C GLY A 75 -12.46 -8.48 -2.10
N PRO A 76 -13.01 -9.69 -2.25
CA PRO A 76 -12.27 -10.90 -1.97
C PRO A 76 -11.15 -11.10 -3.01
N SER A 77 -10.06 -11.71 -2.56
CA SER A 77 -8.97 -12.20 -3.41
C SER A 77 -8.61 -13.62 -3.00
N LEU A 78 -8.13 -14.44 -3.93
CA LEU A 78 -7.85 -15.86 -3.66
C LEU A 78 -6.68 -16.02 -2.66
N ASP A 79 -5.73 -15.09 -2.68
CA ASP A 79 -4.58 -15.09 -1.77
C ASP A 79 -4.80 -14.27 -0.49
N GLY A 80 -6.04 -13.84 -0.23
CA GLY A 80 -6.35 -12.93 0.87
C GLY A 80 -5.95 -11.49 0.58
N ASN A 81 -5.75 -10.68 1.61
CA ASN A 81 -5.47 -9.25 1.48
C ASN A 81 -4.08 -9.01 0.85
N PRO A 82 -3.98 -8.47 -0.39
CA PRO A 82 -2.69 -8.33 -1.05
C PRO A 82 -1.78 -7.27 -0.43
N PHE A 83 -2.35 -6.27 0.24
CA PHE A 83 -1.58 -5.29 1.02
C PHE A 83 -0.85 -5.91 2.21
N ILE A 84 -1.28 -7.09 2.66
CA ILE A 84 -0.59 -7.89 3.68
C ILE A 84 0.27 -8.95 2.99
N GLN A 85 -0.33 -9.78 2.15
CA GLN A 85 0.28 -11.00 1.61
C GLN A 85 1.44 -10.74 0.64
N TYR A 86 1.40 -9.62 -0.09
CA TYR A 86 2.41 -9.28 -1.09
C TYR A 86 3.26 -8.09 -0.66
N LEU A 87 2.62 -7.02 -0.19
CA LEU A 87 3.31 -5.76 0.07
C LEU A 87 4.17 -5.78 1.34
N LEU A 88 3.73 -6.44 2.43
CA LEU A 88 4.52 -6.48 3.67
C LEU A 88 5.78 -7.35 3.57
N PRO A 89 5.76 -8.53 2.92
CA PRO A 89 7.00 -9.27 2.62
C PRO A 89 7.98 -8.42 1.81
N LEU A 90 7.50 -7.63 0.85
CA LEU A 90 8.35 -6.70 0.11
C LEU A 90 8.92 -5.60 1.02
N ALA A 91 8.10 -4.99 1.88
CA ALA A 91 8.51 -3.96 2.82
C ALA A 91 9.60 -4.43 3.82
N SER A 92 9.68 -5.73 4.12
CA SER A 92 10.69 -6.24 5.05
C SER A 92 12.12 -6.11 4.51
N HIS A 93 12.30 -6.02 3.18
CA HIS A 93 13.60 -5.92 2.54
C HIS A 93 13.75 -4.69 1.63
N ASP A 94 12.67 -4.10 1.12
CA ASP A 94 12.71 -2.82 0.40
C ASP A 94 12.35 -1.65 1.34
N ALA A 95 13.36 -0.85 1.69
CA ALA A 95 13.21 0.28 2.60
C ALA A 95 12.27 1.37 2.04
N LEU A 96 12.22 1.56 0.72
CA LEU A 96 11.36 2.57 0.12
C LEU A 96 9.88 2.14 0.20
N VAL A 97 9.62 0.85 -0.05
CA VAL A 97 8.28 0.26 0.13
C VAL A 97 7.86 0.31 1.59
N LEU A 98 8.77 0.06 2.54
CA LEU A 98 8.46 0.22 3.96
C LEU A 98 8.09 1.67 4.31
N ASN A 99 8.82 2.66 3.78
CA ASN A 99 8.46 4.07 3.97
C ASN A 99 7.06 4.37 3.40
N CYS A 100 6.66 3.79 2.27
CA CYS A 100 5.28 3.89 1.76
C CYS A 100 4.26 3.31 2.74
N VAL A 101 4.48 2.08 3.22
CA VAL A 101 3.59 1.40 4.18
C VAL A 101 3.40 2.25 5.45
N LEU A 102 4.49 2.77 6.01
CA LEU A 102 4.47 3.59 7.22
C LEU A 102 3.80 4.95 6.98
N ALA A 103 4.02 5.58 5.82
CA ALA A 103 3.38 6.83 5.45
C ALA A 103 1.85 6.64 5.28
N ILE A 104 1.42 5.57 4.61
CA ILE A 104 -0.01 5.24 4.43
C ILE A 104 -0.67 4.91 5.77
N GLY A 105 -0.01 4.10 6.60
CA GLY A 105 -0.46 3.79 7.96
C GLY A 105 -0.62 5.06 8.81
N GLY A 106 0.38 5.94 8.78
CA GLY A 106 0.36 7.20 9.51
C GLY A 106 -0.64 8.21 8.99
N ALA A 107 -0.86 8.31 7.67
CA ALA A 107 -1.94 9.11 7.12
C ALA A 107 -3.30 8.69 7.70
N HIS A 108 -3.53 7.38 7.80
CA HIS A 108 -4.78 6.86 8.36
C HIS A 108 -4.91 7.10 9.87
N VAL A 109 -3.85 6.86 10.64
CA VAL A 109 -3.84 7.11 12.11
C VAL A 109 -4.11 8.56 12.42
N VAL A 110 -3.36 9.47 11.80
CA VAL A 110 -3.39 10.91 12.14
C VAL A 110 -4.77 11.52 11.89
N ILE A 111 -5.53 10.99 10.94
CA ILE A 111 -6.88 11.45 10.64
C ILE A 111 -7.91 10.88 11.63
N ASN A 112 -7.74 9.63 12.05
CA ASN A 112 -8.79 8.90 12.78
C ASN A 112 -8.56 8.81 14.30
N ASP A 113 -7.34 8.97 14.78
CA ASP A 113 -7.05 8.87 16.21
C ASP A 113 -7.19 10.23 16.91
N THR A 114 -8.40 10.49 17.41
CA THR A 114 -8.71 11.66 18.27
C THR A 114 -8.47 11.38 19.76
N SER A 115 -8.02 10.16 20.11
CA SER A 115 -8.01 9.67 21.49
C SER A 115 -6.65 9.73 22.18
N SER A 116 -5.57 9.93 21.42
CA SER A 116 -4.20 10.00 21.94
C SER A 116 -3.85 11.37 22.53
N SER A 117 -2.92 11.39 23.50
CA SER A 117 -2.42 12.63 24.07
C SER A 117 -1.82 13.52 22.97
N ARG A 118 -1.96 14.85 23.11
CA ARG A 118 -1.49 15.82 22.10
C ARG A 118 -0.02 15.62 21.69
N GLU A 119 0.83 15.24 22.64
CA GLU A 119 2.25 14.95 22.40
C GLU A 119 2.47 13.63 21.66
N GLY A 120 1.74 12.58 22.02
CA GLY A 120 1.77 11.29 21.32
C GLY A 120 1.29 11.39 19.88
N ALA A 121 0.18 12.10 19.67
CA ALA A 121 -0.38 12.37 18.35
C ALA A 121 0.60 13.14 17.45
N ARG A 122 1.26 14.18 18.01
CA ARG A 122 2.29 14.95 17.28
C ARG A 122 3.51 14.09 16.90
N GLY A 123 3.95 13.20 17.78
CA GLY A 123 5.06 12.29 17.49
C GLY A 123 4.76 11.36 16.31
N LEU A 124 3.53 10.82 16.24
CA LEU A 124 3.07 9.98 15.13
C LEU A 124 2.94 10.77 13.82
N GLU A 125 2.42 11.99 13.88
CA GLU A 125 2.32 12.88 12.71
C GLU A 125 3.70 13.22 12.12
N VAL A 126 4.67 13.56 12.98
CA VAL A 126 6.05 13.83 12.55
C VAL A 126 6.67 12.60 11.91
N ALA A 127 6.51 11.42 12.52
CA ALA A 127 7.03 10.17 11.96
C ALA A 127 6.39 9.86 10.59
N ALA A 128 5.06 9.99 10.46
CA ALA A 128 4.34 9.75 9.22
C ALA A 128 4.81 10.67 8.08
N ARG A 129 4.96 11.97 8.37
CA ARG A 129 5.50 12.95 7.42
C ARG A 129 6.96 12.67 7.05
N GLY A 130 7.77 12.23 8.01
CA GLY A 130 9.16 11.83 7.76
C GLY A 130 9.25 10.67 6.77
N HIS A 131 8.44 9.63 6.97
CA HIS A 131 8.37 8.50 6.03
C HIS A 131 7.88 8.94 4.65
N TYR A 132 6.85 9.80 4.56
CA TYR A 132 6.41 10.36 3.28
C TYR A 132 7.52 11.15 2.57
N ALA A 133 8.25 12.00 3.28
CA ALA A 133 9.38 12.75 2.72
C ALA A 133 10.51 11.83 2.20
N ASN A 134 10.76 10.71 2.91
CA ASN A 134 11.69 9.69 2.45
C ASN A 134 11.20 9.01 1.16
N VAL A 135 9.90 8.76 1.02
CA VAL A 135 9.32 8.22 -0.23
C VAL A 135 9.57 9.19 -1.39
N LEU A 136 9.26 10.47 -1.22
CA LEU A 136 9.46 11.48 -2.25
C LEU A 136 10.93 11.61 -2.66
N SER A 137 11.84 11.61 -1.68
CA SER A 137 13.28 11.67 -1.94
C SER A 137 13.78 10.40 -2.63
N GLY A 138 13.27 9.23 -2.24
CA GLY A 138 13.63 7.94 -2.82
C GLY A 138 13.18 7.81 -4.27
N ILE A 139 11.92 8.13 -4.57
CA ILE A 139 11.39 8.06 -5.95
C ILE A 139 12.12 9.05 -6.87
N GLN A 140 12.48 10.24 -6.38
CA GLN A 140 13.32 11.18 -7.15
C GLN A 140 14.66 10.56 -7.52
N LYS A 141 15.35 9.91 -6.57
CA LYS A 141 16.62 9.20 -6.85
C LYS A 141 16.44 8.10 -7.91
N LEU A 142 15.36 7.30 -7.83
CA LEU A 142 15.07 6.26 -8.82
C LEU A 142 14.87 6.86 -10.23
N LEU A 143 14.18 7.98 -10.33
CA LEU A 143 13.93 8.68 -11.59
C LEU A 143 15.20 9.34 -12.16
N TYR A 144 16.05 9.95 -11.32
CA TYR A 144 17.33 10.50 -11.75
C TYR A 144 18.27 9.44 -12.32
N TYR A 145 18.34 8.29 -11.65
CA TYR A 145 19.08 7.13 -12.13
C TYR A 145 18.61 6.72 -13.53
N ARG A 146 17.29 6.56 -13.70
CA ARG A 146 16.69 6.09 -14.94
C ARG A 146 16.83 7.06 -16.11
N THR A 147 16.80 8.36 -15.84
CA THR A 147 16.93 9.40 -16.86
C THR A 147 18.39 9.73 -17.20
N GLY A 148 19.36 9.02 -16.61
CA GLY A 148 20.79 9.27 -16.83
C GLY A 148 21.26 10.62 -16.30
N LYS A 149 20.47 11.29 -15.44
CA LYS A 149 20.76 12.63 -14.89
C LYS A 149 21.48 12.58 -13.54
N THR A 150 22.11 11.46 -13.20
CA THR A 150 22.74 11.28 -11.90
C THR A 150 24.10 11.95 -11.87
N ILE A 151 24.31 12.88 -10.93
CA ILE A 151 25.56 13.66 -10.84
C ILE A 151 26.63 12.97 -9.97
N HIS A 152 26.33 12.03 -9.06
CA HIS A 152 27.38 11.36 -8.26
C HIS A 152 27.12 9.89 -7.87
N THR A 153 28.18 9.11 -8.10
CA THR A 153 28.71 7.82 -7.59
C THR A 153 27.79 6.60 -7.32
N PRO A 154 28.22 5.41 -7.81
CA PRO A 154 27.54 4.15 -7.52
C PRO A 154 27.86 3.71 -6.09
N GLU A 155 26.86 3.72 -5.20
CA GLU A 155 26.89 2.82 -4.05
C GLU A 155 26.72 1.38 -4.55
N ALA A 156 27.38 0.43 -3.87
CA ALA A 156 27.81 -0.87 -4.38
C ALA A 156 26.70 -1.91 -4.65
N ASP A 157 25.43 -1.51 -4.70
CA ASP A 157 24.26 -2.38 -4.95
C ASP A 157 23.29 -1.77 -5.98
N THR A 158 23.81 -0.99 -6.94
CA THR A 158 23.00 -0.25 -7.92
C THR A 158 22.54 -1.14 -9.09
N THR A 159 21.72 -2.15 -8.78
CA THR A 159 20.86 -2.75 -9.81
C THR A 159 19.92 -1.63 -10.31
N PRO A 160 19.82 -1.38 -11.63
CA PRO A 160 18.89 -0.38 -12.15
C PRO A 160 17.48 -0.67 -11.63
N PRO A 161 16.74 0.33 -11.11
CA PRO A 161 15.43 0.08 -10.54
C PRO A 161 14.50 -0.45 -11.61
N SER A 162 13.84 -1.58 -11.33
CA SER A 162 12.89 -2.17 -12.26
C SER A 162 11.74 -1.20 -12.57
N PRO A 163 11.19 -1.21 -13.79
CA PRO A 163 10.01 -0.42 -14.12
C PRO A 163 8.84 -0.68 -13.19
N SER A 164 8.65 -1.94 -12.80
CA SER A 164 7.61 -2.38 -11.88
C SER A 164 7.80 -1.78 -10.48
N ARG A 165 9.04 -1.64 -10.00
CA ARG A 165 9.32 -0.98 -8.71
C ARG A 165 8.95 0.50 -8.74
N VAL A 166 9.33 1.22 -9.78
CA VAL A 166 8.95 2.64 -9.95
C VAL A 166 7.43 2.80 -9.99
N LEU A 167 6.76 1.95 -10.79
CA LEU A 167 5.31 1.93 -10.90
C LEU A 167 4.63 1.64 -9.55
N LEU A 168 5.10 0.63 -8.82
CA LEU A 168 4.57 0.29 -7.50
C LEU A 168 4.65 1.48 -6.54
N ILE A 169 5.80 2.17 -6.46
CA ILE A 169 5.95 3.33 -5.57
C ILE A 169 5.01 4.48 -5.96
N LEU A 170 4.85 4.76 -7.26
CA LEU A 170 3.89 5.77 -7.73
C LEU A 170 2.45 5.41 -7.35
N LEU A 171 2.07 4.14 -7.48
CA LEU A 171 0.74 3.67 -7.10
C LEU A 171 0.52 3.72 -5.58
N LEU A 172 1.54 3.41 -4.78
CA LEU A 172 1.46 3.55 -3.32
C LEU A 172 1.35 5.03 -2.89
N LEU A 173 1.93 5.97 -3.65
CA LEU A 173 1.67 7.40 -3.47
C LEU A 173 0.21 7.76 -3.81
N CYS A 174 -0.39 7.16 -4.84
CA CYS A 174 -1.83 7.29 -5.10
C CYS A 174 -2.70 6.77 -3.94
N VAL A 175 -2.28 5.65 -3.31
CA VAL A 175 -2.94 5.12 -2.12
C VAL A 175 -2.81 6.08 -0.94
N PHE A 176 -1.60 6.63 -0.71
CA PHE A 176 -1.38 7.63 0.33
C PHE A 176 -2.29 8.84 0.16
N ASP A 177 -2.36 9.42 -1.05
CA ASP A 177 -3.22 10.56 -1.35
C ASP A 177 -4.70 10.23 -1.15
N HIS A 178 -5.12 9.01 -1.52
CA HIS A 178 -6.48 8.55 -1.26
C HIS A 178 -6.80 8.52 0.24
N VAL A 179 -5.90 7.98 1.06
CA VAL A 179 -6.08 7.85 2.51
C VAL A 179 -6.04 9.21 3.20
N GLN A 180 -5.14 10.10 2.78
CA GLN A 180 -5.08 11.49 3.29
C GLN A 180 -6.36 12.28 3.02
N GLY A 181 -7.15 11.90 2.01
CA GLY A 181 -8.32 12.67 1.58
C GLY A 181 -7.96 14.07 1.09
N SER A 182 -6.70 14.29 0.68
CA SER A 182 -6.27 15.59 0.20
C SER A 182 -6.97 15.90 -1.13
N SER A 183 -7.55 17.09 -1.24
CA SER A 183 -8.11 17.60 -2.51
C SER A 183 -7.03 18.07 -3.49
N ARG A 184 -5.75 17.91 -3.12
CA ARG A 184 -4.61 18.24 -3.98
C ARG A 184 -4.54 17.25 -5.15
N SER A 185 -4.21 17.79 -6.32
CA SER A 185 -4.13 17.01 -7.55
C SER A 185 -2.86 16.14 -7.69
N SER A 186 -2.15 15.87 -6.60
CA SER A 186 -0.93 15.04 -6.60
C SER A 186 -1.20 13.64 -7.15
N ILE A 187 -2.36 13.05 -6.82
CA ILE A 187 -2.77 11.74 -7.33
C ILE A 187 -2.83 11.71 -8.87
N TYR A 188 -3.23 12.80 -9.52
CA TYR A 188 -3.24 12.92 -10.98
C TYR A 188 -1.83 12.87 -11.55
N HIS A 189 -0.88 13.54 -10.90
CA HIS A 189 0.52 13.54 -11.33
C HIS A 189 1.18 12.17 -11.15
N HIS A 190 0.94 11.49 -10.03
CA HIS A 190 1.45 10.15 -9.81
C HIS A 190 0.88 9.15 -10.80
N LEU A 191 -0.43 9.23 -11.08
CA LEU A 191 -1.07 8.34 -12.03
C LEU A 191 -0.66 8.62 -13.48
N LYS A 192 -0.53 9.88 -13.87
CA LYS A 192 0.01 10.26 -15.18
C LYS A 192 1.43 9.74 -15.36
N ALA A 193 2.29 9.84 -14.34
CA ALA A 193 3.62 9.24 -14.39
C ALA A 193 3.58 7.70 -14.47
N SER A 194 2.56 7.07 -13.90
CA SER A 194 2.38 5.61 -13.92
C SER A 194 2.07 5.08 -15.33
N GLN A 195 1.42 5.87 -16.19
CA GLN A 195 1.12 5.51 -17.58
C GLN A 195 2.37 5.15 -18.39
N GLU A 196 3.47 5.86 -18.17
CA GLU A 196 4.75 5.59 -18.86
C GLU A 196 5.33 4.20 -18.50
N TYR A 197 4.92 3.64 -17.36
CA TYR A 197 5.41 2.36 -16.86
C TYR A 197 4.42 1.21 -17.04
N ILE A 198 3.11 1.49 -17.12
CA ILE A 198 2.11 0.43 -17.30
C ILE A 198 2.28 -0.27 -18.64
N THR A 199 2.60 0.47 -19.70
CA THR A 199 2.87 -0.08 -21.04
C THR A 199 4.06 -1.03 -21.02
N LEU A 200 5.12 -0.71 -20.26
CA LEU A 200 6.27 -1.61 -20.10
C LEU A 200 5.88 -2.90 -19.38
N LEU A 201 4.97 -2.80 -18.40
CA LEU A 201 4.46 -3.97 -17.72
C LEU A 201 3.62 -4.81 -18.68
N THR A 202 2.69 -4.22 -19.44
CA THR A 202 1.73 -4.97 -20.26
C THR A 202 2.28 -5.49 -21.60
N CYS A 203 3.29 -4.83 -22.20
CA CYS A 203 3.86 -5.22 -23.50
C CYS A 203 4.58 -6.58 -23.49
N ASP A 204 5.30 -6.93 -22.43
CA ASP A 204 5.99 -8.22 -22.31
C ASP A 204 5.65 -8.93 -20.98
N PRO A 205 4.70 -9.88 -21.01
CA PRO A 205 4.35 -10.73 -19.86
C PRO A 205 5.48 -11.58 -19.29
N ASN A 206 6.49 -11.87 -20.12
CA ASN A 206 7.55 -12.82 -19.77
C ASN A 206 8.89 -12.13 -19.48
N ALA A 207 8.96 -10.81 -19.61
CA ALA A 207 10.15 -10.04 -19.26
C ALA A 207 10.62 -10.37 -17.83
N PRO A 208 11.93 -10.55 -17.60
CA PRO A 208 12.48 -10.71 -16.26
C PRO A 208 12.13 -9.50 -15.40
N ASP A 209 11.41 -9.74 -14.30
CA ASP A 209 10.97 -8.70 -13.38
C ASP A 209 11.04 -9.21 -11.94
N GLU A 210 11.75 -8.48 -11.08
CA GLU A 210 11.88 -8.79 -9.66
C GLU A 210 10.52 -8.77 -8.93
N LEU A 211 9.56 -7.99 -9.45
CA LEU A 211 8.21 -7.88 -8.91
C LEU A 211 7.17 -8.69 -9.69
N ARG A 212 7.59 -9.69 -10.48
CA ARG A 212 6.68 -10.54 -11.29
C ARG A 212 5.51 -11.12 -10.48
N ASN A 213 5.75 -11.52 -9.23
CA ASN A 213 4.72 -12.06 -8.35
C ASN A 213 3.70 -11.01 -7.87
N LEU A 214 4.06 -9.72 -7.91
CA LEU A 214 3.19 -8.59 -7.56
C LEU A 214 2.47 -8.00 -8.78
N ARG A 215 2.67 -8.56 -9.97
CA ARG A 215 2.17 -7.97 -11.23
C ARG A 215 0.65 -7.81 -11.24
N GLY A 216 -0.11 -8.82 -10.82
CA GLY A 216 -1.57 -8.71 -10.72
C GLY A 216 -2.02 -7.65 -9.71
N PHE A 217 -1.30 -7.54 -8.59
CA PHE A 217 -1.53 -6.49 -7.58
C PHE A 217 -1.28 -5.10 -8.18
N ILE A 218 -0.15 -4.89 -8.87
CA ILE A 218 0.21 -3.62 -9.49
C ILE A 218 -0.82 -3.22 -10.57
N LEU A 219 -1.21 -4.17 -11.45
CA LEU A 219 -2.15 -3.94 -12.53
C LEU A 219 -3.53 -3.51 -12.02
N GLU A 220 -4.07 -4.24 -11.03
CA GLU A 220 -5.39 -3.92 -10.48
C GLU A 220 -5.36 -2.62 -9.65
N LEU A 221 -4.27 -2.33 -8.92
CA LEU A 221 -4.10 -1.05 -8.24
C LEU A 221 -4.14 0.12 -9.23
N TYR A 222 -3.43 -0.01 -10.35
CA TYR A 222 -3.43 1.01 -11.42
C TYR A 222 -4.81 1.15 -12.08
N ALA A 223 -5.45 0.05 -12.46
CA ALA A 223 -6.78 0.05 -13.09
C ALA A 223 -7.81 0.72 -12.16
N TYR A 224 -7.84 0.34 -10.88
CA TYR A 224 -8.74 0.90 -9.88
C TYR A 224 -8.57 2.41 -9.74
N HIS A 225 -7.34 2.90 -9.53
CA HIS A 225 -7.10 4.34 -9.36
C HIS A 225 -7.43 5.14 -10.63
N THR A 226 -7.14 4.60 -11.80
CA THR A 226 -7.45 5.25 -13.08
C THR A 226 -8.95 5.35 -13.32
N MET A 227 -9.68 4.25 -13.14
CA MET A 227 -11.14 4.22 -13.29
C MET A 227 -11.83 5.10 -12.25
N LYS A 228 -11.36 5.05 -10.99
CA LYS A 228 -11.87 5.91 -9.92
C LYS A 228 -11.73 7.40 -10.26
N LEU A 229 -10.57 7.84 -10.77
CA LEU A 229 -10.38 9.23 -11.14
C LEU A 229 -11.22 9.61 -12.38
N ALA A 230 -11.39 8.71 -13.33
CA ALA A 230 -12.18 8.96 -14.52
C ALA A 230 -13.67 9.23 -14.22
N ILE A 231 -14.24 8.56 -13.20
CA ILE A 231 -15.64 8.78 -12.77
C ILE A 231 -15.80 9.86 -11.69
N THR A 232 -14.70 10.32 -11.08
CA THR A 232 -14.78 11.34 -10.04
C THR A 232 -15.24 12.67 -10.67
N PRO A 233 -16.33 13.30 -10.16
CA PRO A 233 -16.83 14.55 -10.73
C PRO A 233 -15.74 15.63 -10.73
N ARG A 234 -15.38 16.10 -11.93
CA ARG A 234 -14.47 17.22 -12.11
C ARG A 234 -15.27 18.51 -12.23
N SER A 235 -14.80 19.58 -11.58
CA SER A 235 -15.26 20.93 -11.90
C SER A 235 -15.12 21.17 -13.41
N LEU A 236 -16.06 21.90 -14.01
CA LEU A 236 -15.99 22.32 -15.41
C LEU A 236 -14.72 23.11 -15.74
N THR A 237 -14.07 23.68 -14.72
CA THR A 237 -12.82 24.43 -14.83
C THR A 237 -11.55 23.57 -14.70
N SER A 238 -11.67 22.30 -14.29
CA SER A 238 -10.52 21.43 -14.12
C SER A 238 -9.99 20.97 -15.48
N LYS A 239 -8.73 21.32 -15.77
CA LYS A 239 -7.98 20.83 -16.93
C LYS A 239 -7.26 19.51 -16.67
N GLU A 240 -7.33 19.00 -15.45
CA GLU A 240 -6.68 17.75 -15.08
C GLU A 240 -7.56 16.59 -15.53
N PHE A 241 -7.05 15.85 -16.51
CA PHE A 241 -7.66 14.65 -17.06
C PHE A 241 -6.60 13.56 -17.10
N VAL A 242 -6.93 12.39 -16.57
CA VAL A 242 -6.14 11.18 -16.79
C VAL A 242 -6.90 10.36 -17.80
N GLU A 243 -6.32 10.23 -18.99
CA GLU A 243 -6.83 9.30 -19.99
C GLU A 243 -6.67 7.87 -19.47
N ILE A 244 -7.71 7.05 -19.59
CA ILE A 244 -7.59 5.65 -19.21
C ILE A 244 -6.80 4.93 -20.31
N ASP A 245 -5.65 4.36 -19.94
CA ASP A 245 -4.80 3.62 -20.86
C ASP A 245 -5.56 2.43 -21.49
N ALA A 246 -5.40 2.25 -22.81
CA ALA A 246 -6.07 1.18 -23.55
C ALA A 246 -5.73 -0.22 -23.02
N SER A 247 -4.54 -0.40 -22.45
CA SER A 247 -4.10 -1.68 -21.87
C SER A 247 -4.91 -2.15 -20.67
N VAL A 248 -5.71 -1.26 -20.06
CA VAL A 248 -6.61 -1.58 -18.94
C VAL A 248 -8.09 -1.31 -19.26
N HIS A 249 -8.44 -1.18 -20.55
CA HIS A 249 -9.86 -1.10 -20.95
C HIS A 249 -10.58 -2.44 -20.82
N SER A 250 -9.87 -3.54 -21.10
CA SER A 250 -10.28 -4.90 -20.72
C SER A 250 -9.55 -5.29 -19.45
N LEU A 251 -10.29 -5.88 -18.50
CA LEU A 251 -9.75 -6.40 -17.26
C LEU A 251 -9.39 -7.88 -17.37
N ASP A 252 -9.48 -8.50 -18.55
CA ASP A 252 -9.04 -9.87 -18.80
C ASP A 252 -7.56 -10.07 -18.50
N VAL A 253 -6.77 -8.98 -18.57
CA VAL A 253 -5.36 -8.97 -18.17
C VAL A 253 -5.15 -9.42 -16.71
N LEU A 254 -6.20 -9.39 -15.86
CA LEU A 254 -6.16 -9.82 -14.47
C LEU A 254 -6.46 -11.32 -14.27
N ASP A 255 -7.02 -12.02 -15.26
CA ASP A 255 -7.63 -13.35 -15.06
C ASP A 255 -6.62 -14.46 -14.67
N GLY A 256 -5.34 -14.27 -15.00
CA GLY A 256 -4.26 -15.18 -14.61
C GLY A 256 -3.69 -14.96 -13.21
N TYR A 257 -4.09 -13.90 -12.50
CA TYR A 257 -3.50 -13.54 -11.22
C TYR A 257 -4.41 -13.88 -10.05
N LYS A 258 -3.87 -14.59 -9.06
CA LYS A 258 -4.59 -14.92 -7.83
C LYS A 258 -4.91 -13.71 -6.94
N SER A 259 -4.11 -12.64 -7.08
CA SER A 259 -4.36 -11.37 -6.40
C SER A 259 -5.65 -10.69 -6.86
N ARG A 260 -6.23 -11.07 -8.01
CA ARG A 260 -7.36 -10.36 -8.62
C ARG A 260 -8.58 -10.19 -7.70
N GLY A 261 -9.30 -9.09 -7.88
CA GLY A 261 -10.58 -8.79 -7.24
C GLY A 261 -10.48 -8.06 -5.90
N TYR A 262 -9.27 -7.83 -5.38
CA TYR A 262 -9.11 -7.19 -4.06
C TYR A 262 -9.56 -5.71 -4.04
N LEU A 263 -9.59 -5.01 -5.19
CA LEU A 263 -10.10 -3.65 -5.30
C LEU A 263 -11.33 -3.56 -6.20
N LEU A 264 -11.33 -4.27 -7.32
CA LEU A 264 -12.41 -4.22 -8.31
C LEU A 264 -13.56 -5.18 -7.95
N GLY A 265 -13.34 -6.09 -7.01
CA GLY A 265 -14.35 -7.01 -6.49
C GLY A 265 -14.96 -7.88 -7.58
N PHE A 266 -16.29 -7.97 -7.53
CA PHE A 266 -17.14 -8.71 -8.47
C PHE A 266 -17.76 -7.77 -9.51
N GLY A 267 -17.14 -6.62 -9.80
CA GLY A 267 -17.67 -5.60 -10.70
C GLY A 267 -16.87 -5.45 -11.99
N LYS A 268 -16.16 -6.49 -12.46
CA LYS A 268 -15.24 -6.41 -13.61
C LYS A 268 -15.95 -5.76 -14.81
N HIS A 269 -17.14 -6.25 -15.14
CA HIS A 269 -17.89 -5.73 -16.28
C HIS A 269 -18.37 -4.29 -16.09
N LEU A 270 -18.66 -3.86 -14.85
CA LEU A 270 -18.99 -2.46 -14.56
C LEU A 270 -17.77 -1.55 -14.75
N PHE A 271 -16.61 -1.99 -14.25
CA PHE A 271 -15.37 -1.24 -14.39
C PHE A 271 -14.92 -1.12 -15.85
N GLU A 272 -15.16 -2.13 -16.69
CA GLU A 272 -14.92 -2.06 -18.14
C GLU A 272 -15.85 -1.10 -18.90
N LEU A 273 -16.97 -0.67 -18.30
CA LEU A 273 -17.79 0.41 -18.86
C LEU A 273 -17.20 1.79 -18.57
N VAL A 274 -16.38 1.95 -17.53
CA VAL A 274 -15.84 3.24 -17.09
C VAL A 274 -15.07 3.98 -18.21
N PRO A 275 -14.15 3.36 -18.96
CA PRO A 275 -13.47 4.05 -20.07
C PRO A 275 -14.43 4.60 -21.12
N LYS A 276 -15.49 3.85 -21.42
CA LYS A 276 -16.50 4.24 -22.43
C LYS A 276 -17.34 5.42 -21.94
N VAL A 277 -17.80 5.34 -20.69
CA VAL A 277 -18.55 6.43 -20.04
C VAL A 277 -17.69 7.69 -19.93
N ALA A 278 -16.42 7.56 -19.50
CA ALA A 278 -15.51 8.69 -19.39
C ALA A 278 -15.26 9.38 -20.74
N LYS A 279 -15.07 8.59 -21.81
CA LYS A 279 -14.92 9.11 -23.17
C LYS A 279 -16.18 9.84 -23.65
N LEU A 280 -17.36 9.27 -23.40
CA LEU A 280 -18.64 9.90 -23.73
C LEU A 280 -18.84 11.23 -22.98
N VAL A 281 -18.50 11.28 -21.69
CA VAL A 281 -18.57 12.50 -20.88
C VAL A 281 -17.66 13.59 -21.44
N GLU A 282 -16.41 13.28 -21.79
CA GLU A 282 -15.50 14.27 -22.39
C GLU A 282 -15.97 14.72 -23.78
N ALA A 283 -16.47 13.80 -24.61
CA ALA A 283 -17.03 14.12 -25.90
C ALA A 283 -18.22 15.09 -25.78
N ARG A 284 -19.11 14.84 -24.81
CA ARG A 284 -20.24 15.73 -24.52
C ARG A 284 -19.81 17.09 -23.98
N ARG A 285 -18.84 17.12 -23.08
CA ARG A 285 -18.29 18.38 -22.53
C ARG A 285 -17.67 19.25 -23.64
N ASN A 286 -16.97 18.63 -24.59
CA ASN A 286 -16.41 19.34 -25.74
C ASN A 286 -17.50 19.87 -26.68
N GLU A 287 -18.58 19.13 -26.89
CA GLU A 287 -19.75 19.58 -27.66
C GLU A 287 -20.44 20.79 -27.00
N GLU A 288 -20.66 20.74 -25.69
CA GLU A 288 -21.29 21.83 -24.92
C GLU A 288 -20.46 23.12 -24.95
N GLN A 289 -19.13 23.02 -24.94
CA GLN A 289 -18.24 24.17 -25.10
C GLN A 289 -18.34 24.81 -26.49
N GLN A 290 -18.66 24.02 -27.51
CA GLN A 290 -18.72 24.48 -28.90
C GLN A 290 -20.11 25.00 -29.29
N ASN A 291 -21.19 24.37 -28.81
CA ASN A 291 -22.58 24.77 -29.10
C ASN A 291 -23.54 24.34 -27.97
N ALA A 292 -24.07 25.30 -27.21
CA ALA A 292 -24.92 25.03 -26.04
C ALA A 292 -26.35 24.52 -26.36
N GLU A 293 -26.85 24.69 -27.59
CA GLU A 293 -28.29 24.55 -27.92
C GLU A 293 -28.68 23.34 -28.80
N ARG A 294 -27.77 22.42 -29.15
CA ARG A 294 -28.11 21.27 -30.04
C ARG A 294 -28.21 19.90 -29.33
N PRO A 295 -29.15 19.02 -29.74
CA PRO A 295 -29.25 17.65 -29.24
C PRO A 295 -28.10 16.76 -29.74
N THR A 296 -27.69 15.85 -28.87
CA THR A 296 -26.43 15.10 -28.88
C THR A 296 -26.35 14.07 -30.01
N ILE A 297 -25.38 14.21 -30.91
CA ILE A 297 -24.95 13.10 -31.81
C ILE A 297 -24.63 11.81 -31.01
N PHE A 298 -24.37 11.96 -29.71
CA PHE A 298 -24.07 10.91 -28.76
C PHE A 298 -25.30 10.27 -28.08
N THR A 299 -26.55 10.64 -28.41
CA THR A 299 -27.76 10.06 -27.78
C THR A 299 -27.78 8.53 -27.90
N LYS A 300 -27.45 7.99 -29.09
CA LYS A 300 -27.41 6.55 -29.33
C LYS A 300 -26.36 5.83 -28.49
N GLU A 301 -25.18 6.44 -28.33
CA GLU A 301 -24.10 5.88 -27.51
C GLU A 301 -24.45 5.92 -26.01
N TYR A 302 -25.07 7.01 -25.56
CA TYR A 302 -25.62 7.12 -24.22
C TYR A 302 -26.66 6.03 -23.93
N GLU A 303 -27.66 5.87 -24.80
CA GLU A 303 -28.71 4.84 -24.65
C GLU A 303 -28.11 3.43 -24.64
N TYR A 304 -27.13 3.16 -25.52
CA TYR A 304 -26.42 1.88 -25.54
C TYR A 304 -25.68 1.60 -24.23
N LEU A 305 -24.91 2.57 -23.71
CA LEU A 305 -24.19 2.42 -22.45
C LEU A 305 -25.15 2.28 -21.26
N LEU A 306 -26.27 3.00 -21.27
CA LEU A 306 -27.30 2.91 -20.25
C LEU A 306 -27.96 1.51 -20.25
N GLN A 307 -28.31 0.99 -21.43
CA GLN A 307 -28.83 -0.37 -21.56
C GLN A 307 -27.82 -1.40 -21.07
N ARG A 308 -26.54 -1.25 -21.41
CA ARG A 308 -25.47 -2.12 -20.91
C ARG A 308 -25.36 -2.08 -19.40
N LEU A 309 -25.36 -0.88 -18.81
CA LEU A 309 -25.29 -0.72 -17.36
C LEU A 309 -26.45 -1.44 -16.65
N HIS A 310 -27.67 -1.33 -17.18
CA HIS A 310 -28.83 -2.04 -16.65
C HIS A 310 -28.81 -3.56 -16.87
N SER A 311 -28.04 -4.04 -17.85
CA SER A 311 -27.90 -5.47 -18.12
C SER A 311 -26.88 -6.18 -17.25
N VAL A 312 -25.99 -5.45 -16.55
CA VAL A 312 -25.00 -6.07 -15.67
C VAL A 312 -25.69 -6.62 -14.44
N THR A 313 -25.52 -7.91 -14.20
CA THR A 313 -26.07 -8.62 -13.03
C THR A 313 -24.93 -9.27 -12.24
N GLU A 314 -25.11 -9.41 -10.93
CA GLU A 314 -24.13 -10.08 -10.05
C GLU A 314 -23.81 -11.52 -10.51
N ALA A 315 -24.78 -12.19 -11.15
CA ALA A 315 -24.62 -13.55 -11.66
C ALA A 315 -23.82 -13.64 -12.98
N ALA A 316 -23.75 -12.55 -13.74
CA ALA A 316 -23.01 -12.49 -15.01
C ALA A 316 -21.54 -12.11 -14.80
N ASP A 317 -21.20 -11.53 -13.65
CA ASP A 317 -19.81 -11.33 -13.27
C ASP A 317 -19.28 -12.68 -12.75
N ASP A 318 -18.55 -13.38 -13.62
CA ASP A 318 -18.00 -14.74 -13.42
C ASP A 318 -16.97 -14.72 -12.28
N SER A 319 -17.50 -14.64 -11.08
CA SER A 319 -16.78 -14.57 -9.81
C SER A 319 -16.28 -15.96 -9.49
N ASN A 320 -15.29 -16.42 -10.27
CA ASN A 320 -14.46 -17.63 -10.12
C ASN A 320 -14.09 -17.96 -8.65
N GLY A 321 -15.06 -18.37 -7.84
CA GLY A 321 -14.95 -18.58 -6.39
C GLY A 321 -14.86 -17.31 -5.50
N LEU A 322 -14.98 -16.10 -6.05
CA LEU A 322 -14.82 -14.84 -5.30
C LEU A 322 -16.15 -14.39 -4.67
N ARG A 323 -16.55 -15.04 -3.57
CA ARG A 323 -17.76 -14.68 -2.81
C ARG A 323 -17.48 -13.63 -1.72
N PRO A 324 -18.45 -12.75 -1.39
CA PRO A 324 -18.34 -11.82 -0.28
C PRO A 324 -18.01 -12.52 1.05
N HIS A 325 -17.23 -11.86 1.91
CA HIS A 325 -16.78 -12.39 3.20
C HIS A 325 -17.91 -12.91 4.10
N LYS A 326 -19.14 -12.37 3.96
CA LYS A 326 -20.32 -12.77 4.75
C LYS A 326 -20.84 -14.18 4.42
N GLU A 327 -20.62 -14.70 3.21
CA GLU A 327 -21.13 -16.03 2.85
C GLU A 327 -20.20 -17.18 3.24
N ARG A 328 -18.90 -16.93 3.46
CA ARG A 328 -17.97 -17.96 3.97
C ARG A 328 -18.31 -18.42 5.40
N ALA A 329 -18.94 -17.55 6.20
CA ALA A 329 -19.35 -17.88 7.57
C ALA A 329 -20.62 -18.76 7.63
N VAL A 330 -21.42 -18.80 6.56
CA VAL A 330 -22.72 -19.52 6.53
C VAL A 330 -22.55 -20.94 5.96
N GLY A 331 -21.44 -21.23 5.27
CA GLY A 331 -21.16 -22.55 4.68
C GLY A 331 -20.61 -23.62 5.63
N LEU A 332 -20.30 -23.28 6.89
CA LEU A 332 -19.92 -24.25 7.91
C LEU A 332 -21.15 -24.60 8.75
N SER A 333 -21.94 -25.58 8.28
CA SER A 333 -23.03 -26.13 9.09
C SER A 333 -22.51 -26.75 10.39
N PRO A 334 -23.19 -26.54 11.54
CA PRO A 334 -22.82 -27.10 12.84
C PRO A 334 -23.27 -28.56 12.93
N GLY A 335 -22.45 -29.47 12.41
CA GLY A 335 -22.70 -30.90 12.54
C GLY A 335 -22.17 -31.46 13.85
N HIS A 336 -22.85 -31.24 14.99
CA HIS A 336 -22.79 -32.12 16.17
C HIS A 336 -24.12 -32.01 16.94
N ALA A 337 -25.14 -32.69 16.41
CA ALA A 337 -26.39 -32.95 17.13
C ALA A 337 -26.11 -33.86 18.33
N ARG A 338 -26.26 -33.33 19.55
CA ARG A 338 -26.36 -34.13 20.77
C ARG A 338 -27.61 -35.04 20.66
N ARG A 339 -27.40 -36.36 20.62
CA ARG A 339 -28.48 -37.34 20.81
C ARG A 339 -29.04 -37.25 22.24
N PRO A 340 -30.36 -37.34 22.42
CA PRO A 340 -30.95 -37.50 23.74
C PRO A 340 -30.74 -38.94 24.23
N ARG A 341 -30.28 -39.10 25.48
CA ARG A 341 -30.27 -40.39 26.17
C ARG A 341 -31.69 -40.73 26.60
N THR A 342 -32.29 -41.73 25.97
CA THR A 342 -33.46 -42.44 26.50
C THR A 342 -33.00 -43.46 27.54
N ASN A 343 -33.44 -43.28 28.77
CA ASN A 343 -33.39 -44.31 29.81
C ASN A 343 -34.46 -45.36 29.52
N VAL A 344 -34.05 -46.61 29.32
CA VAL A 344 -34.90 -47.78 29.60
C VAL A 344 -34.05 -48.75 30.43
N ARG A 345 -34.73 -49.28 31.46
CA ARG A 345 -34.28 -50.06 32.60
C ARG A 345 -33.69 -51.42 32.21
N ASP A 346 -32.81 -51.92 33.07
CA ASP A 346 -33.02 -53.17 33.81
C ASP A 346 -32.68 -52.93 35.29
#